data_AF-A0A3C1PC48-F1
#
_entry.id   AF-A0A3C1PC48-F1
#
_cell.length_a   1.000
_cell.length_b   1.000
_cell.length_c   1.000
_cell.angle_alpha   90.00
_cell.angle_beta   90.00
_cell.angle_gamma   90.00
#
_symmetry.space_group_name_H-M   'P 1'
#
loop_
_entity.id
_entity.type
_entity.pdbx_description
1 polymer ?
#
loop_
_entity_poly.entity_id
_entity_poly.type
_entity_poly.pdbx_seq_one_letter_code
_entity_poly.pdbx_strand_id
1 'polypeptide(L)'
;MTYFPIGFMEKKRKERGLTVKEVSELKKAANSLEIPFDKNRSDQDLLLDLIAAFSENSQTKVQDFYHQFISTRREIITETIQQPRNLLKWLYEQQGTQRFDASNRLFLIVIDLNHLENSWKIKRDYQLLKSEIDNYLNNQFFDLEKLKLDWSFNNQQYKSYTDVIFVVK
;
A
#
# COMPACT_ATOMS: atom_id res chain seq x y z
N MET A 1 -6.05 8.54 8.35
CA MET A 1 -4.81 7.74 8.37
C MET A 1 -5.10 6.31 7.95
N THR A 2 -4.32 5.75 7.01
CA THR A 2 -4.48 4.39 6.48
C THR A 2 -3.12 3.72 6.22
N TYR A 3 -3.11 2.45 5.85
CA TYR A 3 -1.94 1.75 5.30
C TYR A 3 -1.91 1.86 3.78
N PHE A 4 -0.81 1.45 3.15
CA PHE A 4 -0.79 1.26 1.71
C PHE A 4 -1.91 0.28 1.30
N PRO A 5 -2.89 0.69 0.47
CA PRO A 5 -4.07 -0.13 0.25
C PRO A 5 -3.77 -1.41 -0.56
N ILE A 6 -4.22 -2.56 -0.07
CA ILE A 6 -4.06 -3.86 -0.77
C ILE A 6 -4.68 -3.79 -2.17
N GLY A 7 -5.89 -3.25 -2.32
CA GLY A 7 -6.53 -3.13 -3.63
C GLY A 7 -5.80 -2.18 -4.60
N PHE A 8 -5.06 -1.19 -4.08
CA PHE A 8 -4.20 -0.35 -4.92
C PHE A 8 -2.92 -1.08 -5.34
N MET A 9 -2.33 -1.87 -4.44
CA MET A 9 -1.23 -2.78 -4.76
C MET A 9 -1.64 -3.75 -5.88
N GLU A 10 -2.81 -4.40 -5.77
CA GLU A 10 -3.35 -5.29 -6.79
C GLU A 10 -3.53 -4.57 -8.15
N LYS A 11 -4.08 -3.35 -8.15
CA LYS A 11 -4.19 -2.51 -9.35
C LYS A 11 -2.81 -2.29 -10.00
N LYS A 12 -1.82 -1.89 -9.22
CA LYS A 12 -0.46 -1.60 -9.70
C LYS A 12 0.28 -2.86 -10.18
N ARG A 13 0.02 -4.01 -9.57
CA ARG A 13 0.54 -5.31 -10.03
C ARG A 13 -0.08 -5.72 -11.35
N LYS A 14 -1.39 -5.53 -11.51
CA LYS A 14 -2.10 -5.78 -12.78
C LYS A 14 -1.55 -4.92 -13.92
N GLU A 15 -1.31 -3.62 -13.67
CA GLU A 15 -0.72 -2.71 -14.66
C GLU A 15 0.67 -3.15 -15.14
N ARG A 16 1.44 -3.84 -14.30
CA ARG A 16 2.77 -4.40 -14.61
C ARG A 16 2.74 -5.81 -15.21
N GLY A 17 1.56 -6.41 -15.41
CA GLY A 17 1.44 -7.80 -15.87
C GLY A 17 1.87 -8.86 -14.83
N LEU A 18 1.96 -8.48 -13.56
CA LEU A 18 2.31 -9.38 -12.46
C LEU A 18 1.07 -10.19 -12.01
N THR A 19 1.31 -11.25 -11.22
CA THR A 19 0.21 -11.93 -10.52
C THR A 19 -0.51 -10.92 -9.61
N VAL A 20 -1.80 -10.66 -9.85
CA VAL A 20 -2.56 -9.56 -9.23
C VAL A 20 -2.53 -9.63 -7.70
N LYS A 21 -2.95 -10.76 -7.13
CA LYS A 21 -2.95 -11.02 -5.69
C LYS A 21 -1.58 -11.51 -5.23
N GLU A 22 -0.98 -10.85 -4.25
CA GLU A 22 0.30 -11.25 -3.66
C GLU A 22 0.24 -12.66 -3.06
N VAL A 23 -0.85 -12.99 -2.36
CA VAL A 23 -1.05 -14.34 -1.79
C VAL A 23 -1.04 -15.42 -2.87
N SER A 24 -1.53 -15.12 -4.08
CA SER A 24 -1.50 -16.08 -5.19
C SER A 24 -0.10 -16.28 -5.76
N GLU A 25 0.75 -15.25 -5.76
CA GLU A 25 2.16 -15.37 -6.14
C GLU A 25 2.93 -16.20 -5.11
N LEU A 26 2.76 -15.89 -3.83
CA LEU A 26 3.40 -16.64 -2.74
C LEU A 26 2.94 -18.10 -2.70
N LYS A 27 1.65 -18.39 -2.92
CA LYS A 27 1.13 -19.78 -3.05
C LYS A 27 1.82 -20.54 -4.18
N LYS A 28 1.98 -19.92 -5.35
CA LYS A 28 2.67 -20.55 -6.50
C LYS A 28 4.13 -20.85 -6.16
N ALA A 29 4.84 -19.87 -5.61
CA ALA A 29 6.23 -20.03 -5.22
C ALA A 29 6.40 -21.07 -4.11
N ALA A 30 5.51 -21.09 -3.12
CA ALA A 30 5.53 -22.05 -2.02
C ALA A 30 5.37 -23.49 -2.52
N ASN A 31 4.47 -23.73 -3.48
CA ASN A 31 4.35 -25.05 -4.11
C ASN A 31 5.62 -25.44 -4.89
N SER A 32 6.24 -24.50 -5.63
CA SER A 32 7.46 -24.77 -6.41
C SER A 32 8.72 -24.95 -5.56
N LEU A 33 8.76 -24.34 -4.38
CA LEU A 33 9.88 -24.39 -3.44
C LEU A 33 9.61 -25.35 -2.26
N GLU A 34 8.54 -26.14 -2.35
CA GLU A 34 8.15 -27.14 -1.35
C GLU A 34 7.96 -26.57 0.07
N ILE A 35 7.48 -25.33 0.18
CA ILE A 35 7.15 -24.66 1.44
C ILE A 35 5.70 -25.02 1.84
N PRO A 36 5.48 -25.66 3.00
CA PRO A 36 4.14 -26.03 3.43
C PRO A 36 3.33 -24.80 3.87
N PHE A 37 2.02 -24.81 3.58
CA PHE A 37 1.08 -23.80 4.06
C PHE A 37 -0.34 -24.38 4.16
N ASP A 38 -1.16 -23.82 5.06
CA ASP A 38 -2.55 -24.25 5.23
C ASP A 38 -3.46 -23.59 4.17
N LYS A 39 -4.00 -24.42 3.28
CA LYS A 39 -4.87 -24.00 2.17
C LYS A 39 -6.26 -23.54 2.62
N ASN A 40 -6.65 -23.84 3.85
CA ASN A 40 -7.99 -23.54 4.38
C ASN A 40 -8.06 -22.16 5.07
N ARG A 41 -6.92 -21.48 5.24
CA ARG A 41 -6.82 -20.14 5.83
C ARG A 41 -7.44 -19.08 4.91
N SER A 42 -7.90 -17.98 5.50
CA SER A 42 -8.34 -16.81 4.72
C SER A 42 -7.16 -16.26 3.89
N ASP A 43 -7.44 -15.61 2.76
CA ASP A 43 -6.39 -15.03 1.90
C ASP A 43 -5.49 -14.04 2.68
N GLN A 44 -6.05 -13.32 3.67
CA GLN A 44 -5.29 -12.37 4.48
C GLN A 44 -4.39 -13.06 5.51
N ASP A 45 -4.92 -14.03 6.25
CA ASP A 45 -4.11 -14.78 7.23
C ASP A 45 -3.01 -15.57 6.52
N LEU A 46 -3.36 -16.19 5.39
CA LEU A 46 -2.42 -16.96 4.61
C LEU A 46 -1.32 -16.11 3.98
N LEU A 47 -1.61 -14.87 3.60
CA LEU A 47 -0.59 -13.92 3.16
C LEU A 47 0.45 -13.68 4.26
N LEU A 48 0.00 -13.46 5.50
CA LEU A 48 0.88 -13.24 6.64
C LEU A 48 1.73 -14.48 6.96
N ASP A 49 1.09 -15.65 7.00
CA ASP A 49 1.77 -16.92 7.27
C ASP A 49 2.85 -17.21 6.21
N LEU A 50 2.53 -17.01 4.92
CA LEU A 50 3.49 -17.20 3.84
C LEU A 50 4.63 -16.18 3.92
N ILE A 51 4.35 -14.90 4.17
CA ILE A 51 5.42 -13.90 4.33
C ILE A 51 6.39 -14.31 5.44
N ALA A 52 5.87 -14.74 6.60
CA ALA A 52 6.71 -15.22 7.70
C ALA A 52 7.55 -16.42 7.27
N ALA A 53 6.92 -17.44 6.68
CA ALA A 53 7.59 -18.66 6.22
C ALA A 53 8.70 -18.38 5.19
N PHE A 54 8.47 -17.48 4.23
CA PHE A 54 9.49 -17.07 3.26
C PHE A 54 10.62 -16.27 3.91
N SER A 55 10.29 -15.35 4.83
CA SER A 55 11.28 -14.49 5.48
C SER A 55 12.23 -15.25 6.40
N GLU A 56 11.75 -16.29 7.08
CA GLU A 56 12.50 -17.08 8.06
C GLU A 56 13.26 -18.26 7.44
N ASN A 57 13.03 -18.55 6.15
CA ASN A 57 13.64 -19.69 5.48
C ASN A 57 15.12 -19.43 5.14
N SER A 58 16.02 -20.32 5.51
CA SER A 58 17.47 -20.16 5.27
C SER A 58 17.94 -20.60 3.89
N GLN A 59 17.09 -21.23 3.08
CA GLN A 59 17.47 -21.71 1.74
C GLN A 59 17.66 -20.54 0.77
N THR A 60 18.80 -20.50 0.08
CA THR A 60 19.16 -19.42 -0.85
C THR A 60 18.09 -19.16 -1.91
N LYS A 61 17.57 -20.22 -2.56
CA LYS A 61 16.51 -20.06 -3.59
C LYS A 61 15.24 -19.41 -3.06
N VAL A 62 14.90 -19.67 -1.80
CA VAL A 62 13.72 -19.09 -1.14
C VAL A 62 13.96 -17.62 -0.82
N GLN A 63 15.15 -17.30 -0.31
CA GLN A 63 15.56 -15.92 -0.05
C GLN A 63 15.65 -15.09 -1.33
N ASP A 64 16.19 -15.64 -2.42
CA ASP A 64 16.26 -14.94 -3.72
C ASP A 64 14.86 -14.56 -4.22
N PHE A 65 13.91 -15.50 -4.17
CA PHE A 65 12.52 -15.22 -4.51
C PHE A 65 11.91 -14.17 -3.57
N TYR A 66 12.11 -14.29 -2.27
CA TYR A 66 11.53 -13.37 -1.29
C TYR A 66 12.10 -11.95 -1.44
N HIS A 67 13.41 -11.82 -1.70
CA HIS A 67 14.03 -10.54 -2.00
C HIS A 67 13.46 -9.91 -3.27
N GLN A 68 13.24 -10.68 -4.33
CA GLN A 68 12.59 -10.17 -5.55
C GLN A 68 11.15 -9.73 -5.29
N PHE A 69 10.41 -10.49 -4.48
CA PHE A 69 9.05 -10.16 -4.08
C PHE A 69 8.99 -8.83 -3.28
N ILE A 70 9.90 -8.64 -2.32
CA ILE A 70 10.01 -7.38 -1.56
C ILE A 70 10.50 -6.22 -2.45
N SER A 71 11.46 -6.45 -3.36
CA SER A 71 11.90 -5.43 -4.32
C SER A 71 10.75 -4.91 -5.15
N THR A 72 9.93 -5.84 -5.68
CA THR A 72 8.74 -5.50 -6.45
C THR A 72 7.81 -4.60 -5.64
N ARG A 73 7.50 -4.95 -4.39
CA ARG A 73 6.69 -4.10 -3.48
C ARG A 73 7.28 -2.71 -3.30
N ARG A 74 8.58 -2.61 -3.03
CA ARG A 74 9.29 -1.32 -2.84
C ARG A 74 9.22 -0.47 -4.09
N GLU A 75 9.40 -1.04 -5.27
CA GLU A 75 9.29 -0.33 -6.55
C GLU A 75 7.88 0.25 -6.72
N ILE A 76 6.82 -0.56 -6.49
CA ILE A 76 5.43 -0.11 -6.58
C ILE A 76 5.18 1.09 -5.66
N ILE A 77 5.64 0.99 -4.41
CA ILE A 77 5.41 2.01 -3.40
C ILE A 77 6.22 3.27 -3.70
N THR A 78 7.49 3.13 -4.06
CA THR A 78 8.39 4.26 -4.35
C THR A 78 7.87 5.08 -5.53
N GLU A 79 7.45 4.43 -6.61
CA GLU A 79 6.81 5.10 -7.74
C GLU A 79 5.51 5.79 -7.33
N THR A 80 4.73 5.16 -6.44
CA THR A 80 3.48 5.75 -5.93
C THR A 80 3.74 6.98 -5.07
N ILE A 81 4.79 6.99 -4.26
CA ILE A 81 5.21 8.15 -3.47
C ILE A 81 5.64 9.30 -4.40
N GLN A 82 6.38 8.99 -5.46
CA GLN A 82 6.80 9.97 -6.46
C GLN A 82 5.62 10.52 -7.27
N GLN A 83 4.58 9.71 -7.50
CA GLN A 83 3.39 10.07 -8.29
C GLN A 83 2.07 9.68 -7.58
N PRO A 84 1.69 10.39 -6.51
CA PRO A 84 0.58 9.97 -5.64
C PRO A 84 -0.81 10.19 -6.24
N ARG A 85 -0.94 10.94 -7.33
CA ARG A 85 -2.24 11.35 -7.91
C ARG A 85 -3.15 10.16 -8.24
N ASN A 86 -2.57 9.05 -8.70
CA ASN A 86 -3.31 7.83 -8.98
C ASN A 86 -3.82 7.13 -7.71
N LEU A 87 -3.05 7.18 -6.63
CA LEU A 87 -3.45 6.64 -5.32
C LEU A 87 -4.55 7.50 -4.71
N LEU A 88 -4.40 8.82 -4.71
CA LEU A 88 -5.39 9.77 -4.21
C LEU A 88 -6.74 9.56 -4.89
N LYS A 89 -6.74 9.48 -6.23
CA LYS A 89 -7.95 9.17 -7.00
C LYS A 89 -8.55 7.83 -6.56
N TRP A 90 -7.74 6.77 -6.52
CA TRP A 90 -8.22 5.45 -6.10
C TRP A 90 -8.82 5.45 -4.69
N LEU A 91 -8.24 6.19 -3.73
CA LEU A 91 -8.74 6.30 -2.36
C LEU A 91 -10.14 6.92 -2.29
N TYR A 92 -10.44 7.88 -3.15
CA TYR A 92 -11.78 8.46 -3.25
C TYR A 92 -12.77 7.55 -4.00
N GLU A 93 -12.33 6.92 -5.09
CA GLU A 93 -13.22 6.11 -5.95
C GLU A 93 -13.57 4.74 -5.32
N GLN A 94 -12.73 4.21 -4.43
CA GLN A 94 -12.92 2.91 -3.79
C GLN A 94 -13.47 3.01 -2.35
N GLN A 95 -14.14 4.12 -2.01
CA GLN A 95 -14.84 4.25 -0.74
C GLN A 95 -16.03 3.27 -0.66
N GLY A 96 -16.34 2.77 0.54
CA GLY A 96 -17.60 2.06 0.74
C GLY A 96 -18.78 3.04 0.74
N THR A 97 -19.94 2.67 0.18
CA THR A 97 -21.12 3.55 0.08
C THR A 97 -21.53 4.20 1.40
N GLN A 98 -21.51 3.45 2.50
CA GLN A 98 -21.85 3.98 3.85
C GLN A 98 -20.81 4.96 4.42
N ARG A 99 -19.62 5.02 3.83
CA ARG A 99 -18.50 5.88 4.24
C ARG A 99 -18.13 6.89 3.17
N PHE A 100 -18.97 7.02 2.13
CA PHE A 100 -18.75 7.97 1.07
C PHE A 100 -18.76 9.39 1.63
N ASP A 101 -17.73 10.14 1.32
CA ASP A 101 -17.70 11.57 1.52
C ASP A 101 -16.73 12.19 0.48
N ALA A 102 -17.12 13.36 -0.01
CA ALA A 102 -16.44 14.10 -1.08
C ALA A 102 -15.64 15.32 -0.58
N SER A 103 -15.52 15.47 0.74
CA SER A 103 -14.74 16.53 1.37
C SER A 103 -13.28 16.55 0.92
N ASN A 104 -12.65 17.71 1.08
CA ASN A 104 -11.20 17.88 0.92
C ASN A 104 -10.48 17.06 2.01
N ARG A 105 -9.45 16.31 1.63
CA ARG A 105 -8.75 15.41 2.56
C ARG A 105 -7.24 15.49 2.41
N LEU A 106 -6.57 15.56 3.55
CA LEU A 106 -5.16 15.24 3.67
C LEU A 106 -5.04 13.79 4.13
N PHE A 107 -4.55 12.90 3.27
CA PHE A 107 -4.33 11.51 3.62
C PHE A 107 -3.01 11.36 4.37
N LEU A 108 -2.99 10.44 5.33
CA LEU A 108 -1.79 10.02 6.02
C LEU A 108 -1.64 8.52 5.81
N ILE A 109 -0.60 8.12 5.09
CA ILE A 109 -0.34 6.73 4.72
C ILE A 109 0.95 6.29 5.39
N VAL A 110 0.84 5.33 6.30
CA VAL A 110 1.99 4.77 7.01
C VAL A 110 2.45 3.49 6.31
N ILE A 111 3.76 3.36 6.11
CA ILE A 111 4.37 2.30 5.31
C ILE A 111 5.67 1.86 5.97
N ASP A 112 5.78 0.58 6.30
CA ASP A 112 7.06 -0.07 6.53
C ASP A 112 7.49 -0.73 5.21
N LEU A 113 8.50 -0.17 4.54
CA LEU A 113 8.90 -0.56 3.17
C LEU A 113 9.45 -1.98 3.11
N ASN A 114 9.92 -2.51 4.22
CA ASN A 114 10.51 -3.84 4.30
C ASN A 114 9.49 -4.87 4.74
N HIS A 115 8.53 -4.45 5.57
CA HIS A 115 7.52 -5.30 6.18
C HIS A 115 6.16 -4.61 6.17
N LEU A 116 5.46 -4.59 5.04
CA LEU A 116 4.18 -3.86 4.91
C LEU A 116 3.15 -4.28 5.97
N GLU A 117 3.14 -5.56 6.32
CA GLU A 117 2.34 -6.16 7.39
C GLU A 117 2.61 -5.53 8.78
N ASN A 118 3.77 -4.93 8.98
CA ASN A 118 4.17 -4.23 10.21
C ASN A 118 3.91 -2.73 10.17
N SER A 119 3.36 -2.17 9.09
CA SER A 119 3.06 -0.73 8.98
C SER A 119 2.15 -0.21 10.10
N TRP A 120 1.36 -1.08 10.73
CA TRP A 120 0.56 -0.71 11.92
C TRP A 120 1.40 -0.27 13.11
N LYS A 121 2.64 -0.76 13.24
CA LYS A 121 3.55 -0.37 14.33
C LYS A 121 3.92 1.11 14.25
N ILE A 122 4.05 1.65 13.04
CA ILE A 122 4.35 3.08 12.79
C ILE A 122 3.26 3.99 13.35
N LYS A 123 1.98 3.54 13.34
CA LYS A 123 0.88 4.33 13.90
C LYS A 123 1.04 4.65 15.38
N ARG A 124 1.84 3.86 16.11
CA ARG A 124 2.11 4.06 17.54
C ARG A 124 3.27 5.02 17.80
N ASP A 125 4.05 5.35 16.77
CA ASP A 125 5.17 6.27 16.88
C ASP A 125 4.68 7.71 16.73
N TYR A 126 4.14 8.26 17.81
CA TYR A 126 3.60 9.62 17.83
C TYR A 126 4.64 10.67 17.43
N GLN A 127 5.90 10.51 17.85
CA GLN A 127 6.95 11.48 17.55
C GLN A 127 7.25 11.52 16.05
N LEU A 128 7.40 10.34 15.43
CA LEU A 128 7.58 10.25 13.99
C LEU A 128 6.40 10.86 13.22
N LEU A 129 5.17 10.45 13.56
CA LEU A 129 3.96 10.98 12.91
C LEU A 129 3.87 12.51 13.03
N LYS A 130 4.10 13.04 14.23
CA LYS A 130 4.08 14.49 14.48
C LYS A 130 5.14 15.20 13.64
N SER A 131 6.36 14.66 13.61
CA SER A 131 7.47 15.27 12.86
C SER A 131 7.19 15.35 11.36
N GLU A 132 6.63 14.29 10.76
CA GLU A 132 6.28 14.27 9.33
C GLU A 132 5.12 15.22 9.01
N ILE A 133 4.10 15.28 9.88
CA ILE A 133 2.98 16.21 9.72
C ILE A 133 3.45 17.66 9.84
N ASP A 134 4.24 17.98 10.86
CA ASP A 134 4.78 19.33 11.05
C ASP A 134 5.68 19.73 9.89
N ASN A 135 6.55 18.82 9.43
CA ASN A 135 7.40 19.05 8.26
C ASN A 135 6.56 19.38 7.02
N TYR A 136 5.52 18.59 6.76
CA TYR A 136 4.62 18.85 5.63
C TYR A 136 3.88 20.18 5.77
N LEU A 137 3.29 20.48 6.94
CA LEU A 137 2.49 21.69 7.12
C LEU A 137 3.32 22.98 7.14
N ASN A 138 4.56 22.93 7.65
CA ASN A 138 5.41 24.11 7.79
C ASN A 138 6.21 24.44 6.52
N ASN A 139 6.51 23.45 5.68
CA ASN A 139 7.39 23.63 4.51
C ASN A 139 6.66 23.66 3.16
N GLN A 140 5.33 23.52 3.16
CA GLN A 140 4.54 23.53 1.93
C GLN A 140 3.96 24.90 1.62
N PHE A 141 4.11 25.32 0.37
CA PHE A 141 3.26 26.33 -0.22
C PHE A 141 2.09 25.63 -0.91
N PHE A 142 0.88 25.85 -0.40
CA PHE A 142 -0.33 25.20 -0.91
C PHE A 142 -0.79 25.83 -2.23
N ASP A 143 -0.29 25.27 -3.33
CA ASP A 143 -0.80 25.54 -4.68
C ASP A 143 -2.12 24.78 -4.89
N LEU A 144 -3.24 25.51 -4.81
CA LEU A 144 -4.59 24.93 -4.91
C LEU A 144 -4.82 24.18 -6.22
N GLU A 145 -4.19 24.59 -7.33
CA GLU A 145 -4.37 23.89 -8.61
C GLU A 145 -3.68 22.51 -8.60
N LYS A 146 -2.55 22.38 -7.88
CA LYS A 146 -1.87 21.08 -7.71
C LYS A 146 -2.67 20.12 -6.83
N LEU A 147 -3.36 20.65 -5.82
CA LEU A 147 -4.20 19.88 -4.89
C LEU A 147 -5.51 19.39 -5.51
N LYS A 148 -5.98 20.06 -6.56
CA LYS A 148 -7.25 19.74 -7.21
C LYS A 148 -7.20 18.36 -7.86
N LEU A 149 -8.21 17.55 -7.56
CA LEU A 149 -8.37 16.20 -8.07
C LEU A 149 -9.80 15.97 -8.56
N ASP A 150 -9.92 15.49 -9.80
CA ASP A 150 -11.18 15.04 -10.39
C ASP A 150 -11.29 13.51 -10.24
N TRP A 151 -12.43 13.02 -9.75
CA TRP A 151 -12.66 11.60 -9.47
C TRP A 151 -14.13 11.24 -9.58
N SER A 152 -14.42 9.93 -9.66
CA SER A 152 -15.78 9.43 -9.87
C SER A 152 -16.22 8.40 -8.83
N PHE A 153 -17.48 8.48 -8.42
CA PHE A 153 -18.06 7.49 -7.51
C PHE A 153 -19.53 7.27 -7.86
N ASN A 154 -19.95 6.01 -7.98
CA ASN A 154 -21.31 5.63 -8.39
C ASN A 154 -21.82 6.42 -9.63
N ASN A 155 -20.97 6.53 -10.66
CA ASN A 155 -21.23 7.25 -11.91
C ASN A 155 -21.43 8.77 -11.78
N GLN A 156 -21.15 9.36 -10.62
CA GLN A 156 -21.12 10.81 -10.41
C GLN A 156 -19.69 11.33 -10.40
N GLN A 157 -19.49 12.54 -10.93
CA GLN A 157 -18.19 13.22 -10.97
C GLN A 157 -18.07 14.17 -9.78
N TYR A 158 -16.91 14.17 -9.15
CA TYR A 158 -16.59 15.00 -8.00
C TYR A 158 -15.25 15.71 -8.20
N LYS A 159 -15.09 16.81 -7.46
CA LYS A 159 -13.85 17.56 -7.36
C LYS A 159 -13.53 17.81 -5.91
N SER A 160 -12.30 17.53 -5.53
CA SER A 160 -11.82 17.75 -4.16
C SER A 160 -10.40 18.30 -4.21
N TYR A 161 -10.01 19.04 -3.18
CA TYR A 161 -8.62 19.42 -2.93
C TYR A 161 -8.02 18.40 -1.96
N THR A 162 -6.94 17.75 -2.36
CA THR A 162 -6.38 16.65 -1.59
C THR A 162 -4.88 16.54 -1.77
N ASP A 163 -4.23 16.00 -0.75
CA ASP A 163 -2.84 15.57 -0.81
C ASP A 163 -2.62 14.38 0.12
N VAL A 164 -1.39 13.87 0.14
CA VAL A 164 -0.99 12.74 0.98
C VAL A 164 0.37 12.99 1.62
N ILE A 165 0.45 12.66 2.90
CA ILE A 165 1.70 12.50 3.64
C ILE A 165 2.00 11.00 3.71
N PHE A 166 3.17 10.60 3.23
CA PHE A 166 3.69 9.25 3.42
C PHE A 166 4.64 9.24 4.61
N VAL A 167 4.34 8.42 5.62
CA VAL A 167 5.24 8.17 6.74
C VAL A 167 5.88 6.82 6.51
N VAL A 168 7.15 6.84 6.16
CA VAL A 168 7.86 5.66 5.65
C VAL A 168 8.96 5.26 6.64
N LYS A 169 9.03 3.96 6.94
CA LYS A 169 10.09 3.34 7.73
C LYS A 169 10.79 2.23 6.93
#